data_AF-A0A5K1DVQ0-F1
#
_entry.id   AF-A0A5K1DVQ0-F1
#
_cell.length_a   1.000
_cell.length_b   1.000
_cell.length_c   1.000
_cell.angle_alpha   90.00
_cell.angle_beta   90.00
_cell.angle_gamma   90.00
#
_symmetry.space_group_name_H-M   'P 1'
#
loop_
_entity.id
_entity.type
_entity.pdbx_description
1 polymer ?
#
loop_
_entity_poly.entity_id
_entity_poly.type
_entity_poly.pdbx_seq_one_letter_code
_entity_poly.pdbx_strand_id
1 'polypeptide(L)' 'LEKFDRKNWRQSYQALVLLEYLLTHGPESVSGEFQCDKEVIKECGDFQYVDERG' A
#
# COMPACT_ATOMS: atom_id res chain seq x y z
N LEU A 1 8.95 12.66 4.04
CA LEU A 1 7.65 11.96 4.11
C LEU A 1 6.75 12.57 3.06
N GLU A 2 6.84 12.06 1.84
CA GLU A 2 6.00 12.51 0.73
C GLU A 2 4.54 12.22 1.09
N LYS A 3 3.73 13.27 1.11
CA LYS A 3 2.30 13.16 1.40
C LYS A 3 1.67 12.27 0.34
N PHE A 4 0.99 11.22 0.78
CA PHE A 4 0.20 10.32 -0.04
C PHE A 4 -0.59 11.11 -1.09
N ASP A 5 -0.28 10.89 -2.37
CA ASP A 5 -0.84 11.68 -3.46
C ASP A 5 -2.30 11.28 -3.69
N ARG A 6 -3.20 12.09 -3.14
CA ARG A 6 -4.65 11.90 -3.25
C ARG A 6 -5.14 11.83 -4.69
N LYS A 7 -4.41 12.43 -5.65
CA LYS A 7 -4.77 12.36 -7.08
C LYS A 7 -4.43 11.01 -7.71
N ASN A 8 -3.50 10.26 -7.12
CA ASN A 8 -3.02 8.96 -7.62
C ASN A 8 -3.34 7.81 -6.65
N TRP A 9 -4.44 7.94 -5.89
CA TRP A 9 -4.85 6.93 -4.90
C TRP A 9 -4.99 5.52 -5.48
N ARG A 10 -5.37 5.41 -6.77
CA ARG A 10 -5.52 4.12 -7.47
C ARG A 10 -4.20 3.36 -7.56
N GLN A 11 -3.10 4.05 -7.84
CA GLN A 11 -1.79 3.44 -7.97
C GLN A 11 -1.31 2.92 -6.61
N SER A 12 -1.52 3.68 -5.54
CA SER A 12 -1.22 3.22 -4.18
C SER A 12 -2.07 2.02 -3.78
N TYR A 13 -3.36 2.03 -4.12
CA TYR A 13 -4.25 0.88 -3.89
C TYR A 13 -3.79 -0.36 -4.66
N GLN A 14 -3.46 -0.23 -5.94
CA GLN A 14 -2.95 -1.35 -6.75
C GLN A 14 -1.63 -1.91 -6.20
N ALA A 15 -0.75 -1.04 -5.68
CA ALA A 15 0.48 -1.47 -5.03
C ALA A 15 0.20 -2.27 -3.74
N LEU A 16 -0.78 -1.85 -2.93
CA LEU A 16 -1.20 -2.60 -1.73
C LEU A 16 -1.79 -3.97 -2.08
N VAL A 17 -2.62 -4.06 -3.12
CA VAL A 17 -3.17 -5.35 -3.60
C VAL A 17 -2.06 -6.28 -4.07
N LEU A 18 -1.07 -5.74 -4.81
CA LEU A 18 0.08 -6.53 -5.24
C LEU A 18 0.92 -6.99 -4.05
N LEU A 19 1.15 -6.12 -3.07
CA LEU A 19 1.89 -6.43 -1.86
C LEU A 19 1.20 -7.55 -1.05
N GLU A 20 -0.12 -7.48 -0.88
CA GLU A 20 -0.91 -8.54 -0.23
C GLU A 20 -0.73 -9.89 -0.96
N TYR A 21 -0.80 -9.89 -2.29
CA TYR A 21 -0.57 -11.08 -3.09
C TYR A 21 0.85 -11.64 -2.90
N LEU A 22 1.87 -10.79 -2.92
CA LEU A 22 3.26 -11.20 -2.73
C LEU A 22 3.53 -11.71 -1.31
N LEU A 23 2.89 -11.15 -0.29
CA LEU A 23 3.02 -11.63 1.09
C LEU A 23 2.31 -12.98 1.31
N THR A 24 1.27 -13.27 0.53
CA THR A 24 0.48 -14.51 0.67
C THR A 24 1.00 -15.65 -0.21
N HIS A 25 1.50 -15.34 -1.40
CA HIS A 25 1.86 -16.32 -2.42
C HIS A 25 3.31 -16.20 -2.92
N GLY A 26 4.01 -15.14 -2.55
CA GLY A 26 5.38 -14.88 -2.96
C GLY A 26 6.42 -15.58 -2.08
N PRO A 27 7.71 -15.34 -2.38
CA PRO A 27 8.81 -15.83 -1.57
C PRO A 27 8.77 -15.29 -0.13
N GLU A 28 9.21 -16.10 0.83
CA GLU A 28 9.27 -15.69 2.24
C GLU A 28 10.17 -14.46 2.45
N SER A 29 11.16 -14.23 1.57
CA SER A 29 12.04 -13.05 1.60
C SER A 29 11.28 -11.73 1.50
N VAL A 30 10.14 -11.71 0.80
CA VAL A 30 9.31 -10.51 0.63
C VAL A 30 8.87 -9.97 1.99
N SER A 31 8.49 -10.85 2.93
CA SER A 31 8.08 -10.41 4.27
C SER A 31 9.23 -9.72 5.04
N GLY A 32 10.47 -10.14 4.81
CA GLY A 32 11.67 -9.53 5.40
C GLY A 32 12.05 -8.21 4.72
N GLU A 33 11.88 -8.11 3.41
CA GLU A 33 12.18 -6.90 2.64
C GLU A 33 11.26 -5.74 3.03
N PHE A 34 9.96 -6.01 3.23
CA PHE A 34 8.96 -4.97 3.55
C PHE A 34 8.75 -4.71 5.05
N GLN A 35 9.51 -5.38 5.93
CA GLN A 35 9.37 -5.20 7.38
C GLN A 35 9.67 -3.76 7.83
N CYS A 36 10.68 -3.12 7.24
CA CYS A 36 11.07 -1.74 7.56
C CYS A 36 10.03 -0.69 7.13
N ASP A 37 9.13 -1.06 6.22
CA ASP A 37 8.09 -0.16 5.66
C ASP A 37 6.70 -0.43 6.27
N LYS A 38 6.61 -1.31 7.28
CA LYS A 38 5.34 -1.75 7.87
C LYS A 38 4.46 -0.59 8.35
N GLU A 39 5.06 0.42 8.96
CA GLU A 39 4.35 1.60 9.45
C GLU A 39 3.74 2.39 8.29
N VAL A 40 4.51 2.58 7.20
CA VAL A 40 4.05 3.27 6.00
C VAL A 40 2.93 2.48 5.33
N ILE A 41 3.09 1.16 5.17
CA ILE A 41 2.06 0.28 4.60
C ILE A 41 0.76 0.35 5.41
N LYS A 42 0.86 0.38 6.75
CA LYS A 42 -0.30 0.53 7.63
C LYS A 42 -1.01 1.87 7.43
N GLU A 43 -0.25 2.97 7.38
CA GLU A 43 -0.80 4.30 7.08
C GLU A 43 -1.49 4.35 5.70
N CYS A 44 -0.96 3.63 4.71
CA CYS A 44 -1.59 3.50 3.39
C CYS A 44 -2.90 2.69 3.44
N GLY A 45 -3.00 1.68 4.32
CA GLY A 45 -4.21 0.88 4.51
C GLY A 45 -5.34 1.62 5.24
N ASP A 46 -4.99 2.54 6.14
CA ASP A 46 -5.93 3.39 6.87
C ASP A 46 -6.38 4.63 6.04
N PHE A 47 -5.86 4.78 4.81
CA PHE A 47 -6.17 5.92 3.96
C PHE A 47 -7.59 5.86 3.39
N GLN A 48 -8.35 6.95 3.59
CA GLN A 48 -9.67 7.15 3.01
C GLN A 48 -9.66 8.36 2.07
N TYR A 49 -10.04 8.14 0.82
CA TYR A 49 -10.27 9.20 -0.16
C TYR A 49 -11.59 8.95 -0.89
N VAL A 50 -12.46 9.95 -0.82
CA VAL A 50 -13.70 10.04 -1.59
C VAL A 50 -13.37 10.90 -2.79
N ASP A 51 -13.45 10.33 -3.99
CA ASP A 51 -13.20 11.08 -5.21
C ASP A 51 -14.36 12.03 -5.55
N GLU A 52 -14.22 12.87 -6.58
CA GLU A 52 -15.23 13.86 -6.94
C GLU A 52 -16.58 13.25 -7.38
N ARG A 53 -16.65 11.92 -7.57
CA ARG A 53 -17.87 11.20 -7.96
C ARG A 53 -18.61 10.57 -6.77
N GLY A 54 -18.03 10.59 -5.57
CA GLY A 54 -18.60 10.02 -4.35
C GLY A 54 -18.35 8.52 -4.23
#